data_AF-X0S2R4-F1
#
_entry.id   AF-X0S2R4-F1
#
_cell.length_a   1.000
_cell.length_b   1.000
_cell.length_c   1.000
_cell.angle_alpha   90.00
_cell.angle_beta   90.00
_cell.angle_gamma   90.00
#
_symmetry.space_group_name_H-M   'P 1'
#
loop_
_entity.id
_entity.type
_entity.pdbx_description
1 polymer ?
#
loop_
_entity_poly.entity_id
_entity_poly.type
_entity_poly.pdbx_seq_one_letter_code
_entity_poly.pdbx_strand_id
1 'polypeptide(L)'
;MAKKLEVYKCMVCGNIVEVLHGGAGELVCCGQPMENLVAKTADEGKEKHVPVIEKINGGIKVKVGSVLHPMEEKHYIEWIEILA
;
A
#
# COMPACT_ATOMS: atom_id res chain seq x y z
N MET A 1 7.17 -11.74 12.50
CA MET A 1 6.84 -10.71 13.50
C MET A 1 6.35 -9.50 12.74
N ALA A 2 5.15 -9.03 13.04
CA ALA A 2 4.59 -7.82 12.43
C ALA A 2 5.30 -6.58 12.99
N LYS A 3 5.67 -5.65 12.11
CA LYS A 3 6.31 -4.37 12.43
C LYS A 3 5.38 -3.21 12.10
N LYS A 4 5.54 -2.11 12.84
CA LYS A 4 4.76 -0.89 12.62
C LYS A 4 4.86 -0.44 11.15
N LEU A 5 3.74 -0.01 10.57
CA LEU A 5 3.56 0.42 9.17
C LEU A 5 3.65 -0.69 8.11
N GLU A 6 3.82 -1.96 8.49
CA GLU A 6 3.62 -3.05 7.53
C GLU A 6 2.12 -3.19 7.20
N VAL A 7 1.82 -3.44 5.92
CA VAL A 7 0.47 -3.67 5.43
C VAL A 7 0.30 -5.13 5.10
N TYR A 8 -0.77 -5.74 5.61
CA TYR A 8 -1.07 -7.16 5.42
C TYR A 8 -2.40 -7.36 4.73
N LYS A 9 -2.47 -8.34 3.82
CA LYS A 9 -3.70 -8.73 3.11
C LYS A 9 -4.06 -10.19 3.34
N CYS A 10 -5.34 -10.46 3.60
CA CYS A 10 -5.88 -11.81 3.51
C CYS A 10 -6.22 -12.14 2.05
N MET A 11 -5.56 -13.16 1.51
CA MET A 11 -5.76 -13.58 0.11
C MET A 11 -7.07 -14.36 -0.13
N VAL A 12 -7.87 -14.61 0.92
CA VAL A 12 -9.19 -15.26 0.81
C VAL A 12 -10.32 -14.24 0.76
N CYS A 13 -10.44 -13.41 1.79
CA CYS A 13 -11.57 -12.47 1.93
C CYS A 13 -11.23 -11.05 1.47
N GLY A 14 -9.95 -10.75 1.24
CA GLY A 14 -9.50 -9.42 0.81
C GLY A 14 -9.29 -8.41 1.93
N ASN A 15 -9.44 -8.76 3.22
CA ASN A 15 -9.16 -7.85 4.32
C ASN A 15 -7.73 -7.30 4.24
N ILE A 16 -7.58 -5.99 4.37
CA ILE A 16 -6.28 -5.29 4.42
C ILE A 16 -6.18 -4.55 5.76
N VAL A 17 -5.04 -4.67 6.44
CA VAL A 17 -4.77 -4.00 7.71
C VAL A 17 -3.36 -3.41 7.71
N GLU A 18 -3.18 -2.29 8.42
CA GLU A 18 -1.88 -1.71 8.73
C GLU A 18 -1.54 -1.93 10.20
N VAL A 19 -0.29 -2.25 10.48
CA VAL A 19 0.19 -2.49 11.84
C VAL A 19 0.49 -1.19 12.57
N LEU A 20 -0.31 -0.85 13.58
CA LEU A 20 -0.07 0.32 14.44
C LEU A 20 0.94 0.06 15.57
N HIS A 21 1.00 -1.19 16.05
CA HIS A 21 1.91 -1.66 17.08
C HIS A 21 2.41 -3.06 16.75
N GLY A 22 3.72 -3.26 16.75
CA GLY A 22 4.34 -4.54 16.40
C GLY A 22 4.20 -5.59 17.50
N GLY A 23 4.37 -6.86 17.15
CA GLY A 23 4.27 -7.97 18.10
C GLY A 23 4.73 -9.30 17.50
N ALA A 24 5.11 -10.24 18.37
CA ALA A 24 5.69 -11.52 17.98
C ALA A 24 4.72 -12.47 17.26
N GLY A 25 3.41 -12.29 17.45
CA GLY A 25 2.37 -13.12 16.82
C GLY A 25 2.34 -13.01 15.30
N GLU A 26 1.83 -14.06 14.65
CA GLU A 26 1.52 -14.06 13.23
C GLU A 26 0.09 -13.55 13.00
N LEU A 27 -0.09 -12.68 12.02
CA LEU A 27 -1.43 -12.21 11.63
C LEU A 27 -2.12 -13.29 10.80
N VAL A 28 -3.25 -13.78 11.30
CA VAL A 28 -4.05 -14.84 10.67
C VAL A 28 -5.45 -14.32 10.37
N CYS A 29 -5.93 -14.60 9.16
CA CYS A 29 -7.29 -14.32 8.74
C CYS A 29 -7.80 -15.48 7.88
N CYS A 30 -9.06 -15.88 8.06
CA CYS A 30 -9.65 -17.04 7.36
C CYS A 30 -8.83 -18.34 7.52
N GLY A 31 -8.23 -18.55 8.69
CA GLY A 31 -7.50 -19.78 9.02
C GLY A 31 -6.11 -19.90 8.39
N GLN A 32 -5.59 -18.86 7.74
CA GLN A 32 -4.23 -18.85 7.17
C GLN A 32 -3.47 -17.55 7.47
N PRO A 33 -2.12 -17.57 7.41
CA PRO A 33 -1.31 -16.36 7.54
C PRO A 33 -1.69 -15.30 6.49
N MET A 34 -1.74 -14.04 6.90
CA MET A 34 -1.90 -12.91 5.98
C MET A 34 -0.58 -12.62 5.25
N GLU A 35 -0.67 -12.16 4.01
CA GLU A 35 0.49 -11.80 3.18
C GLU A 35 0.96 -10.38 3.51
N ASN A 36 2.25 -10.19 3.79
CA ASN A 36 2.86 -8.87 3.93
C ASN A 36 3.04 -8.24 2.54
N LEU A 37 2.34 -7.12 2.29
CA LEU A 37 2.43 -6.38 1.03
C LEU A 37 3.67 -5.48 1.04
N VAL A 38 4.82 -6.04 0.66
CA VAL A 38 6.08 -5.30 0.59
C VAL A 38 6.06 -4.31 -0.57
N ALA A 39 6.25 -3.02 -0.26
CA ALA A 39 6.33 -1.96 -1.25
C ALA A 39 7.46 -2.21 -2.26
N LYS A 40 7.14 -2.14 -3.56
CA LYS A 40 8.11 -2.39 -4.65
C LYS A 40 8.83 -1.12 -5.08
N THR A 41 10.14 -1.24 -5.34
CA THR A 41 11.04 -0.11 -5.61
C THR A 41 11.74 -0.14 -6.97
N ALA A 42 11.44 -1.10 -7.87
CA ALA A 42 12.14 -1.52 -9.12
C ALA A 42 11.25 -2.54 -9.89
N ASP A 43 10.57 -2.27 -11.03
CA ASP A 43 9.98 -3.25 -12.01
C ASP A 43 9.05 -2.64 -13.10
N GLU A 44 8.59 -3.45 -14.07
CA GLU A 44 7.69 -3.03 -15.17
C GLU A 44 6.34 -2.44 -14.69
N GLY A 45 5.82 -1.45 -15.42
CA GLY A 45 4.54 -0.78 -15.10
C GLY A 45 4.64 0.34 -14.06
N LYS A 46 5.83 0.59 -13.50
CA LYS A 46 6.08 1.62 -12.48
C LYS A 46 5.68 3.03 -12.81
N GLU A 47 5.71 3.42 -14.08
CA GLU A 47 5.26 4.74 -14.49
C GLU A 47 3.83 5.01 -14.00
N LYS A 48 3.03 3.97 -13.83
CA LYS A 48 1.65 4.06 -13.33
C LYS A 48 1.51 3.79 -11.83
N HIS A 49 2.49 3.22 -11.14
CA HIS A 49 2.32 2.74 -9.76
C HIS A 49 3.24 3.40 -8.73
N VAL A 50 4.37 3.99 -9.14
CA VAL A 50 5.29 4.67 -8.23
C VAL A 50 4.74 6.07 -7.92
N PRO A 51 4.53 6.44 -6.65
CA PRO A 51 4.07 7.77 -6.30
C PRO A 51 5.06 8.86 -6.73
N VAL A 52 4.52 9.94 -7.31
CA VAL A 52 5.25 11.16 -7.67
C VAL A 52 4.82 12.27 -6.71
N ILE A 53 5.80 12.85 -6.01
CA ILE A 53 5.58 13.89 -5.01
C ILE A 53 5.91 15.25 -5.62
N GLU A 54 4.97 16.18 -5.52
CA GLU A 54 5.10 17.57 -5.96
C GLU A 54 4.91 18.50 -4.75
N LYS A 55 5.89 19.35 -4.45
CA LYS A 55 5.73 20.38 -3.41
C LYS A 55 4.83 21.49 -3.95
N ILE A 56 3.84 21.89 -3.15
CA ILE A 56 2.94 23.00 -3.46
C ILE A 56 2.96 24.00 -2.31
N ASN A 57 2.43 25.21 -2.54
CA ASN A 57 2.31 26.18 -1.47
C ASN A 57 1.41 25.61 -0.35
N GLY A 58 1.95 25.52 0.87
CA GLY A 58 1.23 24.99 2.04
C GLY A 58 1.18 23.46 2.16
N GLY A 59 1.86 22.68 1.31
CA GLY A 59 1.86 21.22 1.48
C GLY A 59 2.51 20.41 0.36
N ILE A 60 2.05 19.17 0.19
CA ILE A 60 2.49 18.27 -0.86
C ILE A 60 1.28 17.73 -1.64
N LYS A 61 1.49 17.49 -2.93
CA LYS A 61 0.57 16.78 -3.81
C LYS A 61 1.23 15.48 -4.23
N VAL A 62 0.53 14.36 -4.03
CA VAL A 62 0.98 13.04 -4.46
C VAL A 62 0.13 12.60 -5.65
N LYS A 63 0.77 12.08 -6.69
CA LYS A 63 0.12 11.46 -7.86
C LYS A 63 0.62 10.03 -7.98
N VAL A 64 -0.19 9.12 -8.52
CA VAL A 64 0.22 7.75 -8.82
C VAL A 64 -0.04 7.51 -10.32
N GLY A 65 0.97 7.39 -11.19
CA GLY A 65 2.41 7.64 -11.03
C GLY A 65 2.89 8.80 -11.91
N SER A 66 4.01 8.64 -12.63
CA SER A 66 4.47 9.59 -13.67
C SER A 66 3.54 9.60 -14.88
N VAL A 67 2.92 8.47 -15.18
CA VAL A 67 1.74 8.30 -16.02
C VAL A 67 0.57 8.00 -15.08
N LEU A 68 -0.60 8.58 -15.33
CA LEU A 68 -1.75 8.36 -14.47
C LEU A 68 -2.14 6.87 -14.41
N HIS A 69 -2.28 6.36 -13.20
CA HIS A 69 -2.87 5.05 -12.96
C HIS A 69 -4.36 5.06 -13.38
N PRO A 70 -4.89 3.99 -13.98
CA PRO A 70 -6.33 3.84 -14.19
C PRO A 70 -7.13 3.92 -12.88
N MET A 71 -8.34 4.45 -12.91
CA MET A 71 -9.24 4.50 -11.74
C MET A 71 -10.60 3.92 -12.11
N GLU A 72 -10.57 2.69 -12.63
CA GLU A 72 -11.76 1.95 -13.07
C GLU A 72 -12.31 1.10 -11.91
N GLU A 73 -13.59 0.72 -11.95
CA GLU A 73 -14.28 0.00 -10.87
C GLU A 73 -13.53 -1.26 -10.38
N LYS A 74 -12.86 -1.97 -11.30
CA LYS A 74 -12.11 -3.21 -11.00
C LYS A 74 -10.59 -3.00 -10.89
N HIS A 75 -10.09 -1.80 -11.11
CA HIS A 75 -8.66 -1.51 -11.11
C HIS A 75 -8.41 -0.03 -10.82
N TYR A 76 -8.09 0.25 -9.55
CA TYR A 76 -7.87 1.59 -9.03
C TYR A 76 -6.84 1.58 -7.90
N ILE A 77 -6.32 2.75 -7.55
CA ILE A 77 -5.49 2.94 -6.35
C ILE A 77 -6.42 3.11 -5.14
N GLU A 78 -6.37 2.17 -4.20
CA GLU A 78 -7.27 2.16 -3.04
C GLU A 78 -6.99 3.29 -2.04
N TRP A 79 -5.71 3.62 -1.81
CA TRP A 79 -5.32 4.75 -0.97
C TRP A 79 -3.94 5.32 -1.34
N ILE A 80 -3.66 6.51 -0.84
CA ILE A 80 -2.33 7.13 -0.83
C ILE A 80 -2.02 7.49 0.62
N GLU A 81 -0.85 7.08 1.09
CA GLU A 81 -0.38 7.37 2.45
C GLU A 81 0.82 8.32 2.40
N ILE A 82 0.87 9.25 3.35
CA ILE A 82 2.01 10.16 3.56
C ILE A 82 2.49 9.94 5.00
N LEU A 83 3.75 9.52 5.14
CA LEU A 83 4.45 9.44 6.41
C LEU A 83 5.27 10.72 6.59
N ALA A 84 4.98 11.49 7.65
CA ALA A 84 5.61 12.77 7.96
C ALA A 84 6.22 12.77 9.37
#